data_AF-A0A8T6G1Z4-F1
#
_entry.id   AF-A0A8T6G1Z4-F1
#
_cell.length_a   1.000
_cell.length_b   1.000
_cell.length_c   1.000
_cell.angle_alpha   90.00
_cell.angle_beta   90.00
_cell.angle_gamma   90.00
#
_symmetry.space_group_name_H-M   'P 1'
#
loop_
_entity.id
_entity.type
_entity.pdbx_description
1 polymer ?
#
loop_
_entity_poly.entity_id
_entity_poly.type
_entity_poly.pdbx_seq_one_letter_code
_entity_poly.pdbx_strand_id
1 'polypeptide(L)' 'MIDFLIAPLEYGFMVRALIGSILVGVMCPLVGAYVVTRNLAFIGDALAHAVLPGMVLGFMVGINPAIAAIPTGVAVAVLV' A
#
# COMPACT_ATOMS: atom_id res chain seq x y z
N MET A 1 -26.21 12.33 19.38
CA MET A 1 -24.79 12.06 19.73
C MET A 1 -24.21 10.92 18.92
N ILE A 2 -24.95 9.82 18.70
CA ILE A 2 -24.54 8.71 17.85
C ILE A 2 -24.55 9.10 16.35
N ASP A 3 -25.44 10.03 15.96
CA ASP A 3 -25.54 10.56 14.59
C ASP A 3 -24.27 11.24 14.09
N PHE A 4 -23.47 11.83 14.99
CA PHE A 4 -22.19 12.43 14.62
C PHE A 4 -21.15 11.38 14.20
N LEU A 5 -21.21 10.16 14.75
CA LEU A 5 -20.35 9.05 14.33
C LEU A 5 -20.84 8.35 13.05
N ILE A 6 -22.15 8.40 12.77
CA ILE A 6 -22.76 7.69 11.64
C ILE A 6 -22.86 8.58 10.38
N ALA A 7 -22.97 9.89 10.53
CA ALA A 7 -22.98 10.84 9.41
C ALA A 7 -21.78 10.70 8.44
N PRO A 8 -20.54 10.42 8.88
CA PRO A 8 -19.43 10.19 7.97
C PRO A 8 -19.55 8.87 7.18
N LEU A 9 -20.20 7.85 7.74
CA LEU A 9 -20.37 6.52 7.13
C LEU A 9 -21.41 6.52 5.99
N GLU A 10 -22.24 7.55 5.88
CA GLU A 10 -23.16 7.71 4.73
C GLU A 10 -22.41 8.06 3.43
N TYR A 11 -21.21 8.65 3.53
CA TYR A 11 -20.40 8.95 2.36
C TYR A 11 -19.73 7.67 1.84
N GLY A 12 -20.07 7.26 0.61
CA GLY A 12 -19.47 6.08 -0.03
C GLY A 12 -17.93 6.12 -0.12
N PHE A 13 -17.33 7.32 -0.17
CA PHE A 13 -15.87 7.48 -0.06
C PHE A 13 -15.33 7.05 1.31
N MET A 14 -16.02 7.39 2.40
CA MET A 14 -15.61 7.05 3.76
C MET A 14 -15.64 5.55 3.99
N VAL A 15 -16.67 4.86 3.49
CA VAL A 15 -16.77 3.40 3.56
C VAL A 15 -15.63 2.74 2.78
N ARG A 16 -15.31 3.22 1.58
CA ARG A 16 -14.18 2.71 0.78
C ARG A 16 -12.84 2.96 1.47
N ALA A 17 -12.64 4.13 2.06
CA ALA A 17 -11.44 4.45 2.82
C ALA A 17 -11.30 3.56 4.07
N LEU A 18 -12.40 3.32 4.80
CA LEU A 18 -12.43 2.45 5.97
C LEU A 18 -12.06 1.00 5.59
N ILE A 19 -12.68 0.45 4.54
CA ILE A 19 -12.34 -0.87 4.02
C ILE A 19 -10.85 -0.92 3.64
N GLY A 20 -10.35 0.09 2.93
CA GLY A 20 -8.93 0.21 2.58
C GLY A 20 -8.02 0.20 3.81
N SER A 21 -8.33 0.98 4.83
CA SER A 21 -7.54 1.05 6.05
C SER A 21 -7.53 -0.26 6.85
N ILE A 22 -8.66 -0.99 6.88
CA ILE A 22 -8.74 -2.29 7.54
C ILE A 22 -7.86 -3.30 6.79
N LEU A 23 -7.95 -3.33 5.46
CA LEU A 23 -7.12 -4.20 4.63
C LEU A 23 -5.63 -3.91 4.84
N VAL A 24 -5.23 -2.64 4.81
CA VAL A 24 -3.83 -2.23 5.07
C VAL A 24 -3.39 -2.57 6.49
N GLY A 25 -4.26 -2.35 7.48
CA GLY A 25 -4.00 -2.64 8.89
C GLY A 25 -3.79 -4.13 9.18
N VAL A 26 -4.39 -5.03 8.39
CA VAL A 26 -4.15 -6.49 8.48
C VAL A 26 -2.89 -6.89 7.72
N MET A 27 -2.68 -6.35 6.50
CA MET A 27 -1.57 -6.75 5.63
C MET A 27 -0.20 -6.26 6.15
N CYS A 28 -0.15 -5.04 6.69
CA CYS A 28 1.10 -4.43 7.17
C CYS A 28 1.81 -5.25 8.28
N PRO A 29 1.16 -5.65 9.39
CA PRO A 29 1.80 -6.48 10.41
C PRO A 29 2.11 -7.91 9.92
N LEU A 30 1.32 -8.46 8.98
CA LEU A 30 1.58 -9.78 8.40
C LEU A 30 2.91 -9.80 7.65
N VAL A 31 3.11 -8.83 6.77
CA VAL A 31 4.36 -8.67 6.00
C VAL A 31 5.49 -8.23 6.93
N GLY A 32 5.24 -7.30 7.86
CA GLY A 32 6.22 -6.81 8.82
C GLY A 32 6.81 -7.93 9.70
N ALA A 33 5.97 -8.78 10.28
CA ALA A 33 6.43 -9.92 11.09
C ALA A 33 7.28 -10.91 10.29
N TYR A 34 6.91 -11.17 9.03
CA TYR A 34 7.68 -12.00 8.12
C TYR A 34 9.06 -11.39 7.78
N VAL A 35 9.11 -10.08 7.54
CA VAL A 35 10.35 -9.37 7.24
C VAL A 35 11.29 -9.32 8.44
N VAL A 36 10.76 -9.09 9.64
CA VAL A 36 11.54 -9.04 10.89
C VAL A 36 12.17 -10.40 11.22
N THR A 37 11.42 -11.49 11.10
CA THR A 37 11.92 -12.85 11.38
C THR A 37 13.05 -13.28 10.43
N ARG A 38 13.15 -12.69 9.24
CA ARG A 38 14.25 -12.92 8.30
C ARG A 38 15.44 -11.96 8.45
N ASN A 39 15.44 -11.07 9.46
CA ASN A 39 16.42 -9.97 9.57
C ASN A 39 16.46 -9.05 8.34
N LEU A 40 15.37 -8.97 7.57
CA LEU A 40 15.26 -8.13 6.37
C LEU A 40 14.63 -6.77 6.68
N ALA A 41 14.79 -6.25 7.91
CA ALA A 41 14.06 -5.07 8.39
C ALA A 41 14.16 -3.84 7.46
N PHE A 42 15.27 -3.68 6.73
CA PHE A 42 15.48 -2.58 5.77
C PHE A 42 14.81 -2.77 4.40
N ILE A 43 14.38 -3.97 4.04
CA ILE A 43 13.75 -4.24 2.74
C ILE A 43 12.44 -3.48 2.58
N GLY A 44 11.66 -3.33 3.67
CA GLY A 44 10.38 -2.63 3.62
C GLY A 44 10.54 -1.14 3.28
N ASP A 45 11.54 -0.48 3.86
CA ASP A 45 11.81 0.93 3.63
C ASP A 45 12.38 1.18 2.22
N ALA A 46 13.31 0.32 1.77
CA ALA A 46 13.87 0.37 0.43
C ALA A 46 12.80 0.14 -0.65
N LEU A 47 11.92 -0.84 -0.46
CA LEU A 47 10.83 -1.11 -1.41
C LEU A 47 9.83 0.04 -1.50
N ALA A 48 9.48 0.69 -0.37
CA ALA A 48 8.54 1.82 -0.39
C ALA A 48 9.07 2.99 -1.23
N HIS A 49 10.36 3.32 -1.08
CA HIS A 49 11.00 4.42 -1.82
C HIS A 49 11.25 4.09 -3.29
N ALA A 50 11.52 2.83 -3.62
CA ALA A 50 11.82 2.41 -4.97
C ALA A 50 10.57 2.11 -5.84
N VAL A 51 9.43 1.76 -5.22
CA VAL A 51 8.16 1.49 -5.94
C VAL A 51 7.42 2.78 -6.31
N LEU A 52 7.54 3.85 -5.50
CA LEU A 52 6.92 5.16 -5.76
C LEU A 52 7.25 5.73 -7.16
N PRO A 53 8.52 5.82 -7.58
CA PRO A 53 8.90 6.25 -8.93
C PRO A 53 8.28 5.38 -10.02
N GLY A 54 8.22 4.07 -9.80
CA GLY A 54 7.61 3.11 -10.73
C GLY A 54 6.12 3.36 -10.96
N MET A 55 5.37 3.65 -9.89
CA MET A 55 3.97 4.06 -10.01
C MET A 55 3.80 5.37 -10.77
N VAL A 56 4.64 6.38 -10.49
CA VAL A 56 4.56 7.69 -11.15
C VAL A 56 4.85 7.55 -12.64
N LEU A 57 5.89 6.80 -13.02
CA LEU A 57 6.21 6.54 -14.42
C LEU A 57 5.08 5.81 -15.14
N GLY A 58 4.48 4.80 -14.51
CA GLY A 58 3.32 4.10 -15.07
C GLY A 58 2.10 5.02 -15.23
N PHE A 59 1.84 5.88 -14.25
CA PHE A 59 0.77 6.87 -14.32
C PHE A 59 0.99 7.87 -15.47
N MET A 60 2.22 8.32 -15.71
CA MET A 60 2.57 9.21 -16.83
C MET A 60 2.30 8.57 -18.20
N VAL A 61 2.45 7.25 -18.31
CA VAL A 61 2.16 6.48 -19.55
C VAL A 61 0.65 6.17 -19.69
N GLY A 62 -0.19 6.61 -18.74
CA GLY A 62 -1.63 6.36 -18.74
C GLY A 62 -2.02 4.97 -18.22
N ILE A 63 -1.09 4.25 -17.60
CA ILE A 63 -1.34 2.94 -16.98
C ILE A 63 -1.84 3.17 -15.55
N ASN A 64 -2.72 2.30 -15.09
CA ASN A 64 -3.18 2.33 -13.70
C ASN A 64 -1.96 2.18 -12.75
N PRO A 65 -1.74 3.11 -11.81
CA PRO A 65 -0.58 3.09 -10.93
C PRO A 65 -0.50 1.80 -10.10
N ALA A 66 -1.63 1.19 -9.74
CA ALA A 66 -1.64 -0.08 -9.02
C ALA A 66 -1.04 -1.24 -9.85
N ILE A 67 -1.24 -1.23 -11.17
CA ILE A 67 -0.69 -2.23 -12.08
C ILE A 67 0.79 -1.95 -12.36
N ALA A 68 1.15 -0.67 -12.47
CA ALA A 68 2.53 -0.25 -12.68
C ALA A 68 3.44 -0.53 -11.47
N ALA A 69 2.88 -0.50 -10.26
CA ALA A 69 3.62 -0.77 -9.02
C ALA A 69 4.23 -2.18 -8.97
N ILE A 70 3.51 -3.18 -9.50
CA ILE A 70 3.85 -4.61 -9.41
C ILE A 70 5.20 -4.91 -10.09
N PRO A 71 5.41 -4.63 -11.40
CA PRO A 71 6.67 -4.94 -12.07
C PRO A 71 7.84 -4.16 -11.47
N THR A 72 7.64 -2.92 -11.04
CA THR A 72 8.70 -2.14 -10.38
C THR A 72 9.06 -2.70 -9.02
N GLY A 73 8.09 -3.16 -8.23
CA GLY A 73 8.36 -3.82 -6.95
C GLY A 73 9.10 -5.14 -7.10
N VAL A 74 8.72 -5.96 -8.08
CA VAL A 74 9.41 -7.22 -8.39
C VAL A 74 10.84 -6.95 -8.84
N ALA A 75 11.05 -5.97 -9.74
CA ALA A 75 12.38 -5.62 -10.23
C ALA A 75 13.30 -5.17 -9.08
N VAL A 76 12.81 -4.33 -8.17
CA VAL A 76 13.60 -3.88 -7.02
C VAL A 76 13.89 -5.03 -6.05
N ALA A 77 12.91 -5.89 -5.77
CA ALA A 77 13.09 -7.04 -4.87
C ALA A 77 14.09 -8.08 -5.40
N VAL A 78 14.31 -8.15 -6.71
CA VAL A 78 15.32 -9.03 -7.33
C VAL A 78 16.70 -8.38 -7.34
N LEU A 79 16.75 -7.05 -7.40
CA LEU A 79 17.99 -6.29 -7.57
C LEU A 79 18.70 -6.00 -6.23
N VAL A 80 17.96 -6.03 -5.12
CA VAL A 80 18.44 -5.84 -3.72
C VAL A 80 18.58 -7.19 -3.03
#